data_AF-A0AAE0DUE8-F1
#
_entry.id   AF-A0AAE0DUE8-F1
#
_cell.length_a   1.000
_cell.length_b   1.000
_cell.length_c   1.000
_cell.angle_alpha   90.00
_cell.angle_beta   90.00
_cell.angle_gamma   90.00
#
_symmetry.space_group_name_H-M   'P 1'
#
loop_
_entity.id
_entity.type
_entity.pdbx_description
1 polymer ?
#
loop_
_entity_poly.entity_id
_entity_poly.type
_entity_poly.pdbx_seq_one_letter_code
_entity_poly.pdbx_strand_id
1 'polypeptide(L)'
;MCDHKRVEPLWGKMSEISESETPFPHRARNLLKIQYFASWGDQGINVTNRYINKFSDFYASMTSYVSSGLREAFLNYRDLDIGSISINQTIIKDSDQVYGFKYFKGNFHRLLNVKGMIDPDNFLKNEQSIPPANKYQLV
;
A
#
# COMPACT_ATOMS: atom_id res chain seq x y z
N MET A 1 21.76 -5.09 12.73
CA MET A 1 20.36 -5.08 12.25
C MET A 1 19.50 -5.75 13.30
N CYS A 2 18.46 -5.08 13.77
CA CYS A 2 17.45 -5.62 14.66
C CYS A 2 16.15 -5.83 13.88
N ASP A 3 15.79 -7.09 13.68
CA ASP A 3 14.56 -7.45 12.97
C ASP A 3 13.41 -7.53 13.95
N HIS A 4 12.34 -6.84 13.62
CA HIS A 4 11.13 -6.80 14.42
C HIS A 4 9.94 -7.23 13.58
N LYS A 5 9.05 -7.97 14.24
CA LYS A 5 7.74 -8.36 13.72
C LYS A 5 6.69 -7.88 14.70
N ARG A 6 5.72 -7.11 14.22
CA ARG A 6 4.52 -6.74 14.97
C ARG A 6 3.32 -7.45 14.37
N VAL A 7 2.55 -8.13 15.20
CA VAL A 7 1.31 -8.81 14.80
C VAL A 7 0.14 -8.14 15.51
N GLU A 8 -0.86 -7.72 14.75
CA GLU A 8 -2.06 -7.09 15.29
C GLU A 8 -3.29 -7.88 14.83
N PRO A 9 -4.06 -8.50 15.75
CA PRO A 9 -5.29 -9.21 15.40
C PRO A 9 -6.38 -8.24 14.93
N LEU A 10 -7.18 -8.64 13.94
CA LEU A 10 -8.24 -7.83 13.31
C LEU A 10 -9.66 -8.38 13.56
N TRP A 11 -9.84 -9.16 14.63
CA TRP A 11 -11.15 -9.68 15.05
C TRP A 11 -12.00 -8.64 15.80
N GLY A 12 -13.16 -9.08 16.31
CA GLY A 12 -14.08 -8.25 17.10
C GLY A 12 -14.68 -7.14 16.25
N LYS A 13 -14.62 -5.89 16.73
CA LYS A 13 -15.23 -4.73 16.07
C LYS A 13 -14.78 -4.57 14.61
N MET A 14 -13.53 -4.92 14.31
CA MET A 14 -12.98 -4.83 12.96
C MET A 14 -13.66 -5.78 11.96
N SER A 15 -14.28 -6.86 12.42
CA SER A 15 -15.05 -7.80 11.60
C SER A 15 -16.52 -7.40 11.43
N GLU A 16 -17.03 -6.46 12.23
CA GLU A 16 -18.40 -5.95 12.13
C GLU A 16 -18.54 -4.76 11.17
N ILE A 17 -17.45 -4.02 10.96
CA ILE A 17 -17.41 -2.84 10.10
C ILE A 17 -17.33 -3.27 8.64
N SER A 18 -18.15 -2.69 7.77
CA SER A 18 -18.11 -2.97 6.33
C SER A 18 -16.76 -2.56 5.72
N GLU A 19 -16.23 -3.36 4.79
CA GLU A 19 -15.01 -3.03 4.03
C GLU A 19 -15.11 -1.66 3.34
N SER A 20 -16.31 -1.20 2.98
CA SER A 20 -16.55 0.06 2.27
C SER A 20 -16.95 1.25 3.16
N GLU A 21 -17.07 1.04 4.47
CA GLU A 21 -17.50 2.09 5.42
C GLU A 21 -16.48 3.25 5.48
N THR A 22 -15.20 2.90 5.37
CA THR A 22 -14.07 3.83 5.39
C THR A 22 -13.08 3.46 4.28
N PRO A 23 -12.12 4.33 3.90
CA PRO A 23 -11.09 3.98 2.91
C PRO A 23 -10.31 2.72 3.26
N PHE A 24 -10.05 2.45 4.54
CA PHE A 24 -9.36 1.25 5.01
C PHE A 24 -10.25 0.00 4.89
N PRO A 25 -9.93 -0.94 3.97
CA PRO A 25 -10.86 -2.00 3.58
C PRO A 25 -10.63 -3.32 4.33
N HIS A 26 -9.52 -3.45 5.07
CA HIS A 26 -9.09 -4.73 5.65
C HIS A 26 -9.87 -5.03 6.94
N ARG A 27 -11.10 -5.53 6.77
CA ARG A 27 -12.09 -5.79 7.82
C ARG A 27 -12.33 -7.28 8.03
N ALA A 28 -13.56 -7.75 7.95
CA ALA A 28 -13.92 -9.16 8.04
C ALA A 28 -13.04 -10.03 7.12
N ARG A 29 -12.79 -11.27 7.53
CA ARG A 29 -11.92 -12.27 6.85
C ARG A 29 -10.42 -11.96 6.87
N ASN A 30 -9.99 -10.81 7.37
CA ASN A 30 -8.61 -10.59 7.77
C ASN A 30 -8.41 -11.01 9.23
N LEU A 31 -7.57 -12.01 9.48
CA LEU A 31 -7.31 -12.50 10.85
C LEU A 31 -6.40 -11.55 11.62
N LEU A 32 -5.37 -11.04 10.94
CA LEU A 32 -4.32 -10.22 11.51
C LEU A 32 -3.65 -9.40 10.41
N LYS A 33 -2.97 -8.33 10.81
CA LYS A 33 -1.96 -7.65 9.98
C LYS A 33 -0.59 -7.82 10.63
N ILE A 34 0.43 -7.94 9.80
CA ILE A 34 1.81 -8.12 10.24
C ILE A 34 2.65 -6.98 9.67
N GLN A 35 3.33 -6.25 10.55
CA GLN A 35 4.39 -5.34 10.17
C GLN A 35 5.73 -6.05 10.36
N TYR A 36 6.53 -6.09 9.30
CA TYR A 36 7.94 -6.37 9.39
C TYR A 36 8.66 -5.03 9.39
N PHE A 37 9.68 -4.86 10.21
CA PHE A 37 10.55 -3.69 10.15
C PHE A 37 11.92 -4.04 10.70
N ALA A 38 12.94 -3.39 10.15
CA ALA A 38 14.31 -3.52 10.60
C ALA A 38 14.87 -2.15 10.91
N SER A 39 15.73 -2.08 11.92
CA SER A 39 16.56 -0.90 12.21
C SER A 39 18.03 -1.32 12.30
N TRP A 40 18.91 -0.43 11.89
CA TRP A 40 20.34 -0.64 11.97
C TRP A 40 21.05 0.69 12.21
N GLY A 41 22.16 0.67 12.96
CA GLY A 41 22.97 1.86 13.25
C GLY A 41 24.10 2.09 12.25
N ASP A 42 24.52 1.01 11.57
CA ASP A 42 25.60 1.04 10.58
C ASP A 42 25.25 1.94 9.39
N GLN A 43 26.18 2.81 9.00
CA GLN A 43 25.97 3.75 7.88
C GLN A 43 26.60 3.25 6.59
N GLY A 44 26.16 3.80 5.45
CA GLY A 44 26.75 3.58 4.13
C GLY A 44 25.86 2.79 3.18
N ILE A 45 25.92 3.15 1.89
CA ILE A 45 25.02 2.62 0.85
C ILE A 45 25.10 1.09 0.71
N ASN A 46 26.30 0.51 0.82
CA ASN A 46 26.50 -0.94 0.73
C ASN A 46 25.79 -1.68 1.88
N VAL A 47 25.81 -1.11 3.07
CA VAL A 47 25.16 -1.67 4.26
C VAL A 47 23.64 -1.55 4.11
N THR A 48 23.14 -0.38 3.72
CA THR A 48 21.72 -0.14 3.44
C THR A 48 21.19 -1.12 2.39
N ASN A 49 21.86 -1.25 1.24
CA ASN A 49 21.46 -2.16 0.17
C ASN A 49 21.44 -3.62 0.63
N ARG A 50 22.44 -4.03 1.43
CA ARG A 50 22.47 -5.39 2.00
C ARG A 50 21.26 -5.68 2.87
N TYR A 51 20.86 -4.74 3.73
CA TYR A 51 19.73 -4.93 4.63
C TYR A 51 18.37 -4.82 3.92
N ILE A 52 18.24 -3.91 2.96
CA ILE A 52 17.06 -3.83 2.08
C ILE A 52 16.88 -5.17 1.34
N ASN A 53 17.92 -5.69 0.68
CA ASN A 53 17.83 -6.95 -0.06
C ASN A 53 17.40 -8.13 0.84
N LYS A 54 17.99 -8.24 2.04
CA LYS A 54 17.58 -9.27 3.01
C LYS A 54 16.11 -9.15 3.40
N PHE A 55 15.63 -7.93 3.58
CA PHE A 55 14.25 -7.67 3.96
C PHE A 55 13.29 -7.97 2.80
N SER A 56 13.67 -7.65 1.56
CA SER A 56 12.94 -8.03 0.35
C SER A 56 12.85 -9.54 0.18
N ASP A 57 13.97 -10.27 0.38
CA ASP A 57 13.99 -11.75 0.35
C ASP A 57 13.05 -12.35 1.40
N PHE A 58 13.11 -11.81 2.62
CA PHE A 58 12.22 -12.24 3.69
C PHE A 58 10.75 -11.94 3.37
N TYR A 59 10.42 -10.74 2.89
CA TYR A 59 9.07 -10.37 2.46
C TYR A 59 8.56 -11.30 1.35
N ALA A 60 9.42 -11.67 0.39
CA ALA A 60 9.10 -12.61 -0.68
C ALA A 60 8.85 -14.02 -0.14
N SER A 61 9.63 -14.49 0.84
CA SER A 61 9.46 -15.81 1.48
C SER A 61 8.11 -15.97 2.18
N MET A 62 7.49 -14.87 2.60
CA MET A 62 6.18 -14.86 3.26
C MET A 62 5.00 -14.98 2.29
N THR A 63 5.23 -14.92 0.97
CA THR A 63 4.16 -14.80 -0.06
C THR A 63 3.09 -15.89 0.04
N SER A 64 3.46 -17.14 0.33
CA SER A 64 2.50 -18.25 0.42
C SER A 64 1.66 -18.27 1.69
N TYR A 65 1.97 -17.43 2.69
CA TYR A 65 1.35 -17.44 4.01
C TYR A 65 0.47 -16.21 4.28
N VAL A 66 0.41 -15.27 3.34
CA VAL A 66 -0.33 -13.99 3.46
C VAL A 66 -1.43 -13.91 2.40
N SER A 67 -2.19 -12.82 2.40
CA SER A 67 -3.23 -12.55 1.39
C SER A 67 -2.73 -12.81 -0.04
N SER A 68 -3.50 -13.55 -0.84
CA SER A 68 -3.19 -13.94 -2.22
C SER A 68 -4.10 -13.23 -3.24
N GLY A 69 -3.79 -13.34 -4.54
CA GLY A 69 -4.38 -12.52 -5.59
C GLY A 69 -3.67 -11.16 -5.66
N LEU A 70 -4.24 -10.14 -5.03
CA LEU A 70 -3.54 -8.88 -4.75
C LEU A 70 -3.05 -8.91 -3.30
N ARG A 71 -1.74 -9.09 -3.10
CA ARG A 71 -1.13 -9.02 -1.77
C ARG A 71 -1.42 -7.65 -1.15
N GLU A 72 -2.25 -7.65 -0.11
CA GLU A 72 -2.80 -6.47 0.56
C GLU A 72 -1.69 -5.71 1.32
N ALA A 73 -1.85 -4.39 1.41
CA ALA A 73 -0.90 -3.49 2.08
C ALA A 73 -1.64 -2.47 2.95
N PHE A 74 -0.92 -1.84 3.89
CA PHE A 74 -1.48 -0.83 4.77
C PHE A 74 -0.80 0.52 4.54
N LEU A 75 -1.57 1.53 4.14
CA LEU A 75 -1.07 2.85 3.71
C LEU A 75 -0.13 3.52 4.73
N ASN A 76 -0.40 3.35 6.03
CA ASN A 76 0.41 3.99 7.07
C ASN A 76 1.81 3.36 7.21
N TYR A 77 2.04 2.21 6.59
CA TYR A 77 3.36 1.62 6.38
C TYR A 77 3.70 1.72 4.88
N ARG A 78 3.92 2.96 4.44
CA ARG A 78 4.13 3.26 3.02
C ARG A 78 5.31 2.47 2.46
N ASP A 79 5.07 1.77 1.37
CA ASP A 79 6.02 0.89 0.71
C ASP A 79 6.08 1.27 -0.77
N LEU A 80 7.22 1.81 -1.23
CA LEU A 80 7.38 2.20 -2.64
C LEU A 80 7.67 0.99 -3.55
N ASP A 81 8.05 -0.17 -3.00
CA ASP A 81 8.38 -1.37 -3.76
C ASP A 81 7.13 -2.03 -4.37
N ILE A 82 5.94 -1.71 -3.87
CA ILE A 82 4.66 -2.20 -4.43
C ILE A 82 4.10 -1.33 -5.58
N GLY A 83 4.88 -0.35 -6.04
CA GLY A 83 4.58 0.50 -7.19
C GLY A 83 4.55 1.98 -6.85
N SER A 84 4.94 2.82 -7.80
CA SER A 84 4.92 4.28 -7.66
C SER A 84 4.75 4.94 -9.03
N ILE A 85 4.43 6.23 -9.02
CA ILE A 85 4.15 7.02 -10.21
C ILE A 85 5.08 8.21 -10.28
N SER A 86 5.53 8.51 -11.49
CA SER A 86 6.26 9.75 -11.75
C SER A 86 5.35 10.96 -11.52
N ILE A 87 5.84 11.91 -10.72
CA ILE A 87 5.11 13.15 -10.39
C ILE A 87 4.75 13.97 -11.65
N ASN A 88 5.50 13.78 -12.74
CA ASN A 88 5.32 14.45 -14.03
C ASN A 88 4.37 13.71 -14.98
N GLN A 89 3.82 12.57 -14.58
CA GLN A 89 2.94 11.77 -15.41
C GLN A 89 1.55 12.41 -15.49
N THR A 90 1.11 12.71 -16.72
CA THR A 90 -0.15 13.44 -16.97
C THR A 90 -1.37 12.51 -17.06
N ILE A 91 -1.17 11.29 -17.55
CA ILE A 91 -2.19 10.25 -17.71
C ILE A 91 -1.74 9.01 -16.94
N ILE A 92 -2.61 8.52 -16.07
CA ILE A 92 -2.33 7.39 -15.18
C ILE A 92 -3.24 6.23 -15.57
N LYS A 93 -2.66 5.07 -15.85
CA LYS A 93 -3.38 3.85 -16.18
C LYS A 93 -3.65 3.01 -14.93
N ASP A 94 -4.62 2.12 -14.99
CA ASP A 94 -4.86 1.10 -13.94
C ASP A 94 -3.59 0.33 -13.57
N SER A 95 -2.77 -0.03 -14.58
CA SER A 95 -1.48 -0.71 -14.38
C SER A 95 -0.47 0.08 -13.55
N ASP A 96 -0.59 1.41 -13.53
CA ASP A 96 0.34 2.29 -12.81
C ASP A 96 -0.09 2.45 -11.33
N GLN A 97 -1.28 1.95 -10.97
CA GLN A 97 -1.95 2.17 -9.69
C GLN A 97 -2.18 0.86 -8.91
N VAL A 98 -1.36 -0.16 -9.16
CA VAL A 98 -1.43 -1.45 -8.44
C VAL A 98 -1.37 -1.26 -6.92
N TYR A 99 -0.56 -0.31 -6.43
CA TYR A 99 -0.50 0.01 -4.99
C TYR A 99 -1.84 0.54 -4.44
N GLY A 100 -2.62 1.28 -5.24
CA GLY A 100 -3.92 1.80 -4.85
C GLY A 100 -4.89 0.67 -4.50
N PHE A 101 -4.95 -0.36 -5.33
CA PHE A 101 -5.76 -1.55 -5.04
C PHE A 101 -5.22 -2.38 -3.88
N LYS A 102 -3.89 -2.44 -3.68
CA LYS A 102 -3.29 -3.10 -2.51
C LYS A 102 -3.66 -2.42 -1.19
N TYR A 103 -3.72 -1.09 -1.18
CA TYR A 103 -4.08 -0.31 0.01
C TYR A 103 -5.59 -0.24 0.26
N PHE A 104 -6.40 -0.10 -0.79
CA PHE A 104 -7.81 0.30 -0.68
C PHE A 104 -8.81 -0.72 -1.25
N LYS A 105 -8.34 -1.81 -1.88
CA LYS A 105 -9.21 -2.82 -2.54
C LYS A 105 -10.26 -2.12 -3.42
N GLY A 106 -11.53 -2.53 -3.33
CA GLY A 106 -12.63 -1.93 -4.08
C GLY A 106 -12.94 -0.46 -3.74
N ASN A 107 -12.41 0.08 -2.63
CA ASN A 107 -12.62 1.48 -2.28
C ASN A 107 -11.81 2.44 -3.15
N PHE A 108 -10.82 1.94 -3.89
CA PHE A 108 -9.93 2.79 -4.69
C PHE A 108 -10.70 3.64 -5.72
N HIS A 109 -11.68 3.08 -6.43
CA HIS A 109 -12.47 3.85 -7.41
C HIS A 109 -13.27 5.00 -6.77
N ARG A 110 -13.84 4.78 -5.59
CA ARG A 110 -14.54 5.84 -4.84
C ARG A 110 -13.57 6.97 -4.49
N LEU A 111 -12.32 6.64 -4.14
CA LEU A 111 -11.29 7.61 -3.80
C LEU A 111 -10.82 8.43 -5.02
N LEU A 112 -10.71 7.83 -6.20
CA LEU A 112 -10.43 8.54 -7.46
C LEU A 112 -11.47 9.64 -7.71
N ASN A 113 -12.75 9.30 -7.53
CA ASN A 113 -13.86 10.24 -7.73
C ASN A 113 -13.81 11.39 -6.72
N VAL A 114 -13.63 11.09 -5.43
CA VAL A 114 -13.49 12.12 -4.38
C VAL A 114 -12.30 13.03 -4.67
N LYS A 115 -11.15 12.45 -5.05
CA LYS A 115 -9.94 13.21 -5.41
C LYS A 115 -10.20 14.14 -6.59
N GLY A 116 -10.91 13.68 -7.62
CA GLY A 116 -11.31 14.51 -8.76
C GLY A 116 -12.24 15.68 -8.41
N MET A 117 -13.07 15.52 -7.38
CA MET A 117 -13.95 16.60 -6.91
C MET A 117 -13.21 17.67 -6.10
N ILE A 118 -12.26 17.26 -5.25
CA ILE A 118 -11.59 18.17 -4.30
C ILE A 118 -10.26 18.74 -4.81
N ASP A 119 -9.60 18.04 -5.74
CA ASP A 119 -8.29 18.41 -6.28
C ASP A 119 -8.15 17.94 -7.75
N PRO A 120 -8.93 18.52 -8.68
CA PRO A 120 -8.95 18.13 -10.08
C PRO A 120 -7.61 18.36 -10.81
N ASP A 121 -6.83 19.33 -10.35
CA ASP A 121 -5.51 19.65 -10.91
C ASP A 121 -4.40 18.72 -10.38
N ASN A 122 -4.72 17.90 -9.38
CA ASN A 122 -3.79 17.01 -8.70
C ASN A 122 -2.61 17.77 -8.05
N PHE A 123 -2.90 18.89 -7.39
CA PHE A 123 -1.89 19.69 -6.68
C PHE A 123 -1.31 18.92 -5.49
N LEU A 124 -2.15 18.23 -4.72
CA LEU A 124 -1.75 17.43 -3.57
C LEU A 124 -1.34 16.03 -4.02
N LYS A 125 -0.09 15.86 -4.44
CA LYS A 125 0.42 14.58 -4.99
C LYS A 125 1.78 14.18 -4.41
N ASN A 126 2.03 12.87 -4.47
CA ASN A 126 3.32 12.23 -4.19
C ASN A 126 3.44 10.96 -5.06
N GLU A 127 4.50 10.20 -4.88
CA GLU A 127 4.82 9.00 -5.66
C GLU A 127 3.75 7.90 -5.58
N GLN A 128 2.89 7.93 -4.56
CA GLN A 128 1.79 6.99 -4.36
C GLN A 128 0.44 7.68 -4.07
N SER A 129 0.25 8.92 -4.54
CA SER A 129 -1.02 9.62 -4.32
C SER A 129 -2.12 9.07 -5.22
N ILE A 130 -3.33 8.99 -4.68
CA ILE A 130 -4.54 8.74 -5.46
C ILE A 130 -4.68 9.88 -6.49
N PRO A 131 -4.79 9.57 -7.79
CA PRO A 131 -4.95 10.58 -8.83
C PRO A 131 -6.42 10.97 -8.97
N PRO A 132 -6.72 12.16 -9.50
CA PRO A 132 -8.10 12.53 -9.78
C PRO A 132 -8.64 11.68 -10.93
N ALA A 133 -9.93 11.33 -10.88
CA ALA A 133 -10.57 10.45 -11.85
C ALA A 133 -10.44 10.92 -13.31
N ASN A 134 -10.39 12.22 -13.58
CA ASN A 134 -10.18 12.78 -14.92
C ASN A 134 -8.78 12.51 -15.51
N LYS A 135 -7.80 12.16 -14.67
CA LYS A 135 -6.44 11.77 -15.07
C LYS A 135 -6.24 10.24 -15.06
N TYR A 136 -7.27 9.48 -14.69
CA TYR A 136 -7.25 8.02 -14.55
C TYR A 136 -7.96 7.34 -15.73
N GLN A 137 -7.30 6.38 -16.37
CA GLN A 137 -7.85 5.61 -17.48
C GLN A 137 -7.97 4.13 -17.14
N LEU A 138 -9.21 3.65 -17.15
CA LEU A 138 -9.55 2.23 -17.17
C LEU A 138 -9.09 1.67 -18.52
N VAL A 139 -8.11 0.76 -18.50
CA VAL A 139 -7.64 -0.01 -19.66
C VAL A 139 -8.04 -1.45 -19.48
#